data_AF-X1MNR3-F1
#
_entry.id   AF-X1MNR3-F1
#
_cell.length_a   1.000
_cell.length_b   1.000
_cell.length_c   1.000
_cell.angle_alpha   90.00
_cell.angle_beta   90.00
_cell.angle_gamma   90.00
#
_symmetry.space_group_name_H-M   'P 1'
#
loop_
_entity.id
_entity.type
_entity.pdbx_description
1 polymer ?
#
loop_
_entity_poly.entity_id
_entity_poly.type
_entity_poly.pdbx_seq_one_letter_code
_entity_poly.pdbx_strand_id
1 'polypeptide(L)'
;MISAACGKWITPENLKIRYVFRSEAKGIDLETIYELSGKKPLQAKSNVVKREFLLNPQLYLYLKEKAIANYFWKPCYPLLLGRSTELACVEEIKKVNLVQSKKFRLGGVILPFPPMWPLNGIIQALPTHFSDTYPRK
;
A
#
# COMPACT_ATOMS: atom_id res chain seq x y z
N MET A 1 0.29 0.27 5.97
CA MET A 1 -1.01 0.86 6.37
C MET A 1 -1.71 0.08 7.50
N ILE A 2 -2.07 -1.21 7.33
CA ILE A 2 -2.85 -1.94 8.36
C ILE A 2 -2.14 -1.98 9.71
N SER A 3 -0.83 -2.29 9.73
CA SER A 3 -0.03 -2.24 10.96
C SER A 3 0.01 -0.85 11.60
N ALA A 4 -0.02 0.20 10.79
CA ALA A 4 -0.07 1.59 11.25
C ALA A 4 -1.42 1.92 11.90
N ALA A 5 -2.52 1.44 11.31
CA ALA A 5 -3.86 1.56 11.91
C ALA A 5 -3.93 0.83 13.26
N CYS A 6 -3.51 -0.43 13.29
CA CYS A 6 -3.59 -1.28 14.49
C CYS A 6 -2.56 -0.94 15.57
N GLY A 7 -1.48 -0.22 15.23
CA GLY A 7 -0.36 0.05 16.13
C GLY A 7 0.49 -1.18 16.47
N LYS A 8 0.37 -2.27 15.71
CA LYS A 8 1.12 -3.52 15.90
C LYS A 8 1.48 -4.16 14.57
N TRP A 9 2.50 -5.00 14.58
CA TRP A 9 2.92 -5.73 13.39
C TRP A 9 1.82 -6.71 12.94
N ILE A 10 1.47 -6.69 11.65
CA ILE A 10 0.41 -7.53 11.05
C ILE A 10 0.95 -8.06 9.73
N THR A 11 0.98 -9.38 9.58
CA THR A 11 1.45 -10.06 8.36
C THR A 11 0.30 -10.72 7.59
N PRO A 12 0.53 -11.16 6.34
CA PRO A 12 -0.46 -11.90 5.55
C PRO A 12 -0.92 -13.21 6.21
N GLU A 13 -0.11 -13.81 7.08
CA GLU A 13 -0.47 -15.00 7.87
C GLU A 13 -1.49 -14.66 8.95
N ASN A 14 -1.43 -13.45 9.52
CA ASN A 14 -2.37 -12.99 10.54
C ASN A 14 -3.71 -12.54 9.96
N LEU A 15 -3.71 -12.04 8.71
CA LEU A 15 -4.85 -11.35 8.13
C LEU A 15 -4.98 -11.58 6.62
N LYS A 16 -6.06 -12.23 6.23
CA LYS A 16 -6.42 -12.36 4.81
C LYS A 16 -7.17 -11.12 4.35
N ILE A 17 -6.58 -10.39 3.40
CA ILE A 17 -7.20 -9.20 2.81
C ILE A 17 -7.61 -9.45 1.35
N ARG A 18 -8.60 -8.70 0.91
CA ARG A 18 -8.85 -8.43 -0.50
C ARG A 18 -8.93 -6.92 -0.67
N TYR A 19 -8.59 -6.42 -1.84
CA TYR A 19 -8.67 -4.99 -2.07
C TYR A 19 -9.02 -4.69 -3.52
N VAL A 20 -9.46 -3.46 -3.75
CA VAL A 20 -9.50 -2.83 -5.08
C VAL A 20 -8.75 -1.52 -4.96
N PHE A 21 -7.78 -1.31 -5.84
CA PHE A 21 -6.94 -0.12 -5.90
C PHE A 21 -7.09 0.54 -7.26
N ARG A 22 -7.28 1.86 -7.26
CA ARG A 22 -7.41 2.68 -8.47
C ARG A 22 -6.69 3.99 -8.28
N SER A 23 -6.27 4.58 -9.38
CA SER A 23 -5.75 5.94 -9.45
C SER A 23 -6.16 6.53 -10.80
N GLU A 24 -6.34 7.85 -10.85
CA GLU A 24 -6.79 8.52 -12.07
C GLU A 24 -5.65 8.74 -13.06
N ALA A 25 -4.45 9.00 -12.55
CA ALA A 25 -3.25 9.19 -13.35
C ALA A 25 -1.99 8.86 -12.53
N LYS A 26 -0.84 8.96 -13.19
CA LYS A 26 0.47 8.97 -12.53
C LYS A 26 1.27 10.20 -12.97
N GLY A 27 2.06 10.74 -12.05
CA GLY A 27 2.97 11.86 -12.30
C GLY A 27 4.40 11.49 -11.93
N ILE A 28 5.34 12.36 -12.29
CA ILE A 28 6.74 12.26 -11.90
C ILE A 28 7.10 13.52 -11.14
N ASP A 29 7.59 13.36 -9.92
CA ASP A 29 8.21 14.40 -9.12
C ASP A 29 9.74 14.31 -9.24
N LEU A 30 10.39 15.46 -9.39
CA LEU A 30 11.85 15.58 -9.45
C LEU A 30 12.35 16.11 -8.11
N GLU A 31 12.78 15.19 -7.27
CA GLU A 31 13.25 15.51 -5.92
C GLU A 31 14.77 15.65 -5.93
N THR A 32 15.28 16.78 -5.41
CA THR A 32 16.73 16.95 -5.17
C THR A 32 17.03 16.60 -3.72
N ILE A 33 17.82 15.55 -3.50
CA ILE A 33 18.27 15.09 -2.20
C ILE A 33 19.71 15.56 -1.97
N TYR A 34 19.95 16.24 -0.85
CA TYR A 34 21.30 16.61 -0.41
C TYR A 34 21.78 15.61 0.65
N GLU A 35 22.74 14.78 0.27
CA GLU A 35 23.41 13.86 1.17
C GLU A 35 24.54 14.60 1.88
N LEU A 36 24.36 14.84 3.19
CA LEU A 36 25.37 15.48 4.02
C LEU A 36 26.30 14.41 4.59
N SER A 37 27.59 14.55 4.31
CA SER A 37 28.61 13.70 4.94
C SER A 37 28.79 14.09 6.42
N GLY A 38 28.95 13.09 7.30
CA GLY A 38 29.23 13.32 8.72
C GLY A 38 30.66 13.81 9.03
N LYS A 39 31.45 14.18 8.01
CA LYS A 39 32.84 14.62 8.13
C LYS A 39 32.94 16.15 8.17
N LYS A 40 33.99 16.70 8.78
CA LYS A 40 34.31 18.14 8.76
C LYS A 40 35.42 18.43 7.72
N PRO A 41 35.29 19.46 6.87
CA PRO A 41 34.11 20.30 6.66
C PRO A 41 32.93 19.49 6.09
N LEU A 42 31.71 19.92 6.40
CA LEU A 42 30.48 19.29 5.90
C LEU A 42 30.49 19.32 4.37
N GLN A 43 30.64 18.15 3.75
CA GLN A 43 30.50 18.00 2.30
C GLN A 43 29.07 17.57 1.99
N ALA A 44 28.42 18.28 1.09
CA ALA A 44 27.10 17.95 0.57
C ALA A 44 27.23 17.41 -0.85
N LYS A 45 26.59 16.26 -1.12
CA LYS A 45 26.42 15.73 -2.48
C LYS A 45 24.95 15.83 -2.85
N SER A 46 24.63 16.53 -3.94
CA SER A 46 23.26 16.58 -4.48
C SER A 46 23.00 15.37 -5.38
N ASN A 47 21.83 14.78 -5.26
CA ASN A 47 21.33 13.74 -6.15
C ASN A 47 19.89 14.08 -6.57
N VAL A 48 19.61 14.01 -7.87
CA VAL A 48 18.27 14.27 -8.40
C VAL A 48 17.59 12.93 -8.67
N VAL A 49 16.47 12.69 -7.99
CA VAL A 49 15.72 11.44 -8.08
C VAL A 49 14.39 11.70 -8.77
N LYS A 50 14.05 10.83 -9.74
CA LYS A 50 12.73 10.82 -10.37
C LYS A 50 11.82 9.88 -9.59
N ARG A 51 10.74 10.41 -9.00
CA ARG A 51 9.79 9.63 -8.21
C ARG A 51 8.41 9.65 -8.83
N GLU A 52 7.88 8.47 -9.15
CA GLU A 52 6.50 8.36 -9.59
C GLU A 52 5.55 8.52 -8.40
N PHE A 53 4.45 9.23 -8.60
CA PHE A 53 3.35 9.32 -7.66
C PHE A 53 2.01 9.11 -8.38
N LEU A 54 0.99 8.73 -7.62
CA LEU A 54 -0.34 8.47 -8.16
C LEU A 54 -1.27 9.65 -7.86
N LEU A 55 -2.05 10.05 -8.86
CA LEU A 55 -3.08 11.08 -8.72
C LEU A 55 -4.38 10.45 -8.24
N ASN A 56 -4.97 11.02 -7.17
CA ASN A 56 -6.23 10.59 -6.57
C ASN A 56 -6.31 9.07 -6.33
N PRO A 57 -5.34 8.46 -5.60
CA PRO A 57 -5.37 7.03 -5.33
C PRO A 57 -6.52 6.67 -4.39
N GLN A 58 -7.27 5.64 -4.75
CA GLN A 58 -8.38 5.09 -3.96
C GLN A 58 -8.11 3.63 -3.64
N LEU A 59 -8.23 3.27 -2.36
CA LEU A 59 -8.05 1.91 -1.86
C LEU A 59 -9.30 1.45 -1.12
N TYR A 60 -9.97 0.44 -1.66
CA TYR A 60 -11.05 -0.28 -0.99
C TYR A 60 -10.46 -1.53 -0.34
N LEU A 61 -10.53 -1.62 0.99
CA LEU A 61 -10.09 -2.79 1.74
C LEU A 61 -11.28 -3.65 2.18
N TYR A 62 -11.24 -4.93 1.85
CA TYR A 62 -12.20 -5.92 2.30
C TYR A 62 -11.55 -6.80 3.36
N LEU A 63 -12.06 -6.67 4.59
CA LEU A 63 -11.59 -7.36 5.78
C LEU A 63 -12.73 -8.22 6.33
N LYS A 64 -12.41 -9.41 6.87
CA LYS A 64 -13.41 -10.23 7.58
C LYS A 64 -13.54 -9.81 9.04
N GLU A 65 -12.43 -9.37 9.62
CA GLU A 65 -12.26 -9.09 11.04
C GLU A 65 -12.71 -7.67 11.36
N LYS A 66 -13.94 -7.52 11.86
CA LYS A 66 -14.51 -6.21 12.26
C LYS A 66 -13.62 -5.45 13.24
N ALA A 67 -12.96 -6.15 14.16
CA ALA A 67 -12.04 -5.54 15.12
C ALA A 67 -10.89 -4.79 14.44
N ILE A 68 -10.37 -5.32 13.33
CA ILE A 68 -9.28 -4.68 12.56
C ILE A 68 -9.81 -3.47 11.80
N ALA A 69 -10.98 -3.60 11.18
CA ALA A 69 -11.63 -2.48 10.49
C ALA A 69 -11.86 -1.28 11.43
N ASN A 70 -12.22 -1.53 12.70
CA ASN A 70 -12.47 -0.47 13.66
C ASN A 70 -11.24 0.41 13.97
N TYR A 71 -10.01 -0.10 13.84
CA TYR A 71 -8.81 0.72 14.04
C TYR A 71 -8.66 1.83 13.01
N PHE A 72 -9.29 1.72 11.84
CA PHE A 72 -9.23 2.78 10.82
C PHE A 72 -10.00 4.04 11.23
N TRP A 73 -10.95 3.96 12.17
CA TRP A 73 -11.62 5.15 12.73
C TRP A 73 -10.68 6.02 13.58
N LYS A 74 -9.75 5.38 14.30
CA LYS A 74 -8.78 6.03 15.17
C LYS A 74 -7.44 5.30 15.05
N PRO A 75 -6.72 5.51 13.93
CA PRO A 75 -5.49 4.79 13.68
C PRO A 75 -4.41 5.22 14.68
N CYS A 76 -3.59 4.27 15.13
CA CYS A 76 -2.50 4.56 16.07
C CYS A 76 -1.41 5.45 15.46
N TYR A 77 -1.20 5.35 14.14
CA TYR A 77 -0.24 6.12 13.37
C TYR A 77 -0.88 6.69 12.09
N PRO A 78 -0.30 7.72 11.45
CA PRO A 78 -0.79 8.24 10.18
C PRO A 78 -0.95 7.13 9.14
N LEU A 79 -2.09 7.15 8.44
CA LEU A 79 -2.33 6.25 7.33
C LEU A 79 -1.64 6.81 6.08
N LEU A 80 -0.96 5.94 5.35
CA LEU A 80 -0.14 6.27 4.20
C LEU A 80 -0.43 5.30 3.05
N LEU A 81 -0.49 5.81 1.83
CA LEU A 81 -0.58 5.03 0.59
C LEU A 81 0.77 5.00 -0.14
N GLY A 82 1.75 4.34 0.46
CA GLY A 82 3.11 4.27 -0.06
C GLY A 82 4.10 4.96 0.87
N ARG A 83 4.56 6.14 0.48
CA ARG A 83 5.61 6.91 1.17
C ARG A 83 5.03 7.75 2.31
N SER A 84 5.92 8.24 3.19
CA SER A 84 5.56 9.12 4.32
C SER A 84 4.94 10.44 3.91
N THR A 85 5.12 10.86 2.66
CA THR A 85 4.53 12.06 2.07
C THR A 85 3.13 11.83 1.49
N GLU A 86 2.70 10.57 1.31
CA GLU A 86 1.44 10.19 0.67
C GLU A 86 0.39 9.84 1.74
N LEU A 87 -0.11 10.86 2.43
CA LEU A 87 -1.16 10.73 3.45
C LEU A 87 -2.45 10.14 2.88
N ALA A 88 -3.11 9.32 3.68
CA ALA A 88 -4.38 8.70 3.35
C ALA A 88 -5.43 9.00 4.43
N CYS A 89 -6.67 9.21 4.00
CA CYS A 89 -7.81 9.40 4.89
C CYS A 89 -8.83 8.27 4.69
N VAL A 90 -9.59 7.99 5.74
CA VAL A 90 -10.66 7.01 5.69
C VAL A 90 -11.95 7.73 5.32
N GLU A 91 -12.49 7.39 4.16
CA GLU A 91 -13.75 7.95 3.68
C GLU A 91 -14.96 7.21 4.26
N GLU A 92 -14.90 5.87 4.29
CA GLU A 92 -16.02 5.04 4.72
C GLU A 92 -15.54 3.72 5.33
N ILE A 93 -16.24 3.26 6.37
CA ILE A 93 -16.13 1.90 6.89
C ILE A 93 -17.54 1.32 6.98
N LYS A 94 -17.84 0.36 6.09
CA LYS A 94 -19.15 -0.31 6.06
C LYS A 94 -19.03 -1.83 6.07
N LYS A 95 -20.03 -2.48 6.67
CA LYS A 95 -20.23 -3.92 6.51
C LYS A 95 -20.94 -4.15 5.18
N VAL A 96 -20.38 -5.02 4.35
CA VAL A 96 -20.98 -5.44 3.07
C VAL A 96 -21.17 -6.95 3.05
N ASN A 97 -22.26 -7.39 2.43
CA ASN A 97 -22.47 -8.80 2.13
C ASN A 97 -22.08 -9.05 0.67
N LEU A 98 -21.11 -9.92 0.46
CA LEU A 98 -20.64 -10.26 -0.89
C LEU A 98 -21.44 -11.44 -1.42
N VAL A 99 -21.86 -11.37 -2.68
CA VAL A 99 -22.53 -12.44 -3.41
C VAL A 99 -21.59 -12.94 -4.49
N GLN A 100 -21.47 -14.26 -4.62
CA GLN A 100 -20.66 -14.86 -5.67
C GLN A 100 -21.30 -14.61 -7.05
N SER A 101 -20.53 -14.04 -7.98
CA SER A 101 -20.96 -13.86 -9.37
C SER A 101 -20.15 -14.75 -10.32
N LYS A 102 -20.83 -15.34 -11.30
CA LYS A 102 -20.20 -16.11 -12.40
C LYS A 102 -19.76 -15.22 -13.57
N LYS A 103 -20.34 -14.03 -13.71
CA LYS A 103 -20.00 -13.05 -14.76
C LYS A 103 -19.51 -11.78 -14.09
N PHE A 104 -18.22 -11.52 -14.17
CA PHE A 104 -17.60 -10.35 -13.55
C PHE A 104 -16.53 -9.75 -14.45
N ARG A 105 -16.30 -8.44 -14.28
CA ARG A 105 -15.12 -7.75 -14.80
C ARG A 105 -14.20 -7.49 -13.63
N LEU A 106 -12.93 -7.80 -13.79
CA LEU A 106 -11.92 -7.65 -12.73
C LEU A 106 -10.89 -6.61 -13.16
N GLY A 107 -10.53 -5.72 -12.24
CA GLY A 107 -9.52 -4.69 -12.47
C GLY A 107 -9.15 -3.99 -11.16
N GLY A 108 -7.93 -3.45 -11.09
CA GLY A 108 -7.43 -2.80 -9.88
C GLY A 108 -7.13 -3.78 -8.74
N VAL A 109 -6.81 -5.04 -9.04
CA VAL A 109 -6.48 -6.05 -8.03
C VAL A 109 -5.22 -6.78 -8.42
N ILE A 110 -4.47 -7.26 -7.43
CA ILE A 110 -3.40 -8.24 -7.64
C ILE A 110 -3.94 -9.62 -7.24
N LEU A 111 -3.69 -10.60 -8.10
CA LEU A 111 -4.03 -11.99 -7.84
C LEU A 111 -2.76 -12.82 -7.64
N PRO A 112 -2.80 -13.83 -6.75
CA PRO A 112 -1.76 -14.84 -6.71
C PRO A 112 -1.57 -15.50 -8.07
N PHE A 113 -0.32 -15.78 -8.42
CA PHE A 113 0.03 -16.54 -9.60
C PHE A 113 0.35 -18.00 -9.20
N PRO A 114 -0.14 -19.01 -9.93
CA PRO A 114 -1.03 -18.92 -11.10
C PRO A 114 -2.47 -18.55 -10.70
N PRO A 115 -3.21 -17.82 -11.56
CA PRO A 115 -4.61 -17.49 -11.27
C PRO A 115 -5.50 -18.74 -11.37
N MET A 116 -6.57 -18.79 -10.57
CA MET A 116 -7.58 -19.85 -10.62
C MET A 116 -8.40 -19.85 -11.92
N TRP A 117 -8.48 -18.72 -12.62
CA TRP A 117 -9.24 -18.54 -13.86
C TRP A 117 -8.33 -18.03 -14.97
N PRO A 118 -8.66 -18.31 -16.25
CA PRO A 118 -7.95 -17.75 -17.38
C PRO A 118 -8.21 -16.23 -17.44
N LEU A 119 -7.25 -15.46 -16.94
CA LEU A 119 -7.31 -14.00 -16.87
C LEU A 119 -6.15 -13.41 -17.67
N ASN A 120 -6.44 -12.34 -18.40
CA ASN A 120 -5.42 -11.54 -19.08
C ASN A 120 -4.88 -10.49 -18.10
N GLY A 121 -3.56 -10.37 -18.00
CA GLY A 121 -2.92 -9.41 -17.11
C GLY A 121 -1.40 -9.43 -17.21
N ILE A 122 -0.76 -8.53 -16.48
CA ILE A 122 0.70 -8.46 -16.38
C ILE A 122 1.13 -9.33 -15.20
N ILE A 123 2.11 -10.21 -15.43
CA ILE A 123 2.78 -10.94 -14.36
C ILE A 123 3.86 -10.03 -13.78
N GLN A 124 3.78 -9.77 -12.47
CA GLN A 124 4.75 -8.94 -11.78
C GLN A 124 5.20 -9.63 -10.50
N ALA A 125 6.52 -9.74 -10.31
CA ALA A 125 7.09 -10.18 -9.05
C ALA A 125 6.98 -9.02 -8.03
N LEU A 126 6.21 -9.23 -6.97
CA LEU A 126 6.00 -8.24 -5.91
C LEU A 126 6.35 -8.85 -4.55
N PRO A 127 7.02 -8.10 -3.66
CA PRO A 127 7.15 -8.52 -2.27
C PRO A 127 5.77 -8.60 -1.62
N THR A 128 5.54 -9.62 -0.79
CA THR A 128 4.24 -9.82 -0.12
C THR A 128 4.12 -8.94 1.13
N HIS A 129 5.18 -8.88 1.92
CA HIS A 129 5.35 -8.04 3.10
C HIS A 129 6.84 -7.93 3.42
N PHE A 130 7.22 -6.94 4.23
CA PHE A 130 8.60 -6.77 4.72
C PHE A 130 8.76 -7.44 6.07
N SER A 131 9.93 -7.99 6.42
CA SER A 131 10.18 -8.44 7.80
C SER A 131 10.39 -7.26 8.78
N ASP A 132 10.14 -7.52 10.07
CA ASP A 132 10.46 -6.60 11.18
C ASP A 132 11.91 -6.72 11.66
N THR A 133 12.64 -7.73 11.18
CA THR A 133 14.07 -7.97 11.45
C THR A 133 15.00 -7.23 10.48
N TYR A 134 16.24 -6.95 10.90
CA TYR A 134 17.29 -6.32 10.08
C TYR A 134 18.34 -7.37 9.63
N PRO A 135 18.75 -7.41 8.34
CA PRO A 135 18.22 -6.63 7.22
C PRO A 135 16.79 -7.07 6.88
N ARG A 136 15.97 -6.11 6.45
CA ARG A 136 14.58 -6.39 6.06
C ARG A 136 14.57 -7.30 4.83
N LYS A 137 13.80 -8.38 4.91
CA LYS A 137 13.52 -9.30 3.80
C LYS A 137 12.15 -9.01 3.22
#